data_AF-A0A432GMB1-F1
#
_entry.id   AF-A0A432GMB1-F1
#
_cell.length_a   1.000
_cell.length_b   1.000
_cell.length_c   1.000
_cell.angle_alpha   90.00
_cell.angle_beta   90.00
_cell.angle_gamma   90.00
#
_symmetry.space_group_name_H-M   'P 1'
#
loop_
_entity.id
_entity.type
_entity.pdbx_description
1 polymer ?
#
loop_
_entity_poly.entity_id
_entity_poly.type
_entity_poly.pdbx_seq_one_letter_code
_entity_poly.pdbx_strand_id
1 'polypeptide(L)'
;MHLFELAARKILATHPVNLERKSKRLLPANSILTREPGQVHAFPILKRPSGLGLSGICVTGDDTILGIAKVTGMDVCKTPEMTANLDTDLNKKFEITAKLLKQYGVVVMHIKGCDIAAHNKDAEKKKDFLERIDTELGRFLGKWPGKLRLCITADHTTWSKEGVHTDDPVPVLLHGHGIRADSIKEFNEIQALKGQLGRFRMYKLWEKFFA
;
A
#
# COMPACT_ATOMS: atom_id res chain seq x y z
N MET A 1 -22.90 -8.85 19.69
CA MET A 1 -21.67 -9.64 19.46
C MET A 1 -21.79 -11.07 19.99
N HIS A 2 -22.17 -11.28 21.26
CA HIS A 2 -22.28 -12.64 21.85
C HIS A 2 -23.25 -13.57 21.11
N LEU A 3 -24.46 -13.10 20.76
CA LEU A 3 -25.45 -13.90 20.05
C LEU A 3 -24.98 -14.35 18.66
N PHE A 4 -24.21 -13.50 17.96
CA PHE A 4 -23.65 -13.83 16.64
C PHE A 4 -22.60 -14.94 16.75
N GLU A 5 -21.66 -14.83 17.70
CA GLU A 5 -20.60 -15.84 17.88
C GLU A 5 -21.20 -17.20 18.26
N LEU A 6 -22.17 -17.21 19.18
CA LEU A 6 -22.88 -18.44 19.56
C LEU A 6 -23.61 -19.09 18.38
N ALA A 7 -24.29 -18.29 17.55
CA ALA A 7 -24.99 -18.79 16.37
C ALA A 7 -24.00 -19.31 15.31
N ALA A 8 -22.96 -18.54 15.01
CA ALA A 8 -21.91 -18.91 14.07
C ALA A 8 -21.21 -20.20 14.49
N ARG A 9 -20.89 -20.36 15.78
CA ARG A 9 -20.24 -21.56 16.31
C ARG A 9 -21.08 -22.82 16.12
N LYS A 10 -22.39 -22.73 16.36
CA LYS A 10 -23.30 -23.86 16.12
C LYS A 10 -23.29 -24.29 14.65
N ILE A 11 -23.42 -23.32 13.73
CA ILE A 11 -23.43 -23.57 12.28
C ILE A 11 -22.08 -24.14 11.80
N LEU A 12 -20.98 -23.50 12.20
CA LEU A 12 -19.64 -23.90 11.75
C LEU A 12 -19.23 -25.27 12.31
N ALA A 13 -19.65 -25.63 13.53
CA ALA A 13 -19.27 -26.90 14.15
C ALA A 13 -19.76 -28.14 13.38
N THR A 14 -20.85 -28.02 12.64
CA THR A 14 -21.47 -29.08 11.83
C THR A 14 -21.23 -28.92 10.33
N HIS A 15 -20.51 -27.88 9.89
CA HIS A 15 -20.22 -27.66 8.48
C HIS A 15 -19.38 -28.82 7.90
N PRO A 16 -19.64 -29.32 6.68
CA PRO A 16 -18.94 -30.47 6.10
C PRO A 16 -17.41 -30.35 6.14
N VAL A 17 -16.88 -29.16 5.85
CA VAL A 17 -15.43 -28.86 5.94
C VAL A 17 -14.89 -29.12 7.35
N ASN A 18 -15.63 -28.75 8.41
CA ASN A 18 -15.17 -28.98 9.79
C ASN A 18 -15.36 -30.43 10.25
N LEU A 19 -16.34 -31.15 9.71
CA LEU A 19 -16.47 -32.59 9.90
C LEU A 19 -15.29 -33.34 9.26
N GLU A 20 -14.90 -32.96 8.04
CA GLU A 20 -13.74 -33.51 7.34
C GLU A 20 -12.42 -33.18 8.05
N ARG A 21 -12.25 -31.95 8.53
CA ARG A 21 -11.07 -31.57 9.35
C ARG A 21 -10.96 -32.46 10.58
N LYS A 22 -12.07 -32.68 11.29
CA LYS A 22 -12.09 -33.56 12.48
C LYS A 22 -11.77 -35.01 12.13
N SER A 23 -12.28 -35.57 11.03
CA SER A 23 -11.95 -36.94 10.62
C SER A 23 -10.46 -37.10 10.29
N LYS A 24 -9.82 -36.04 9.80
CA LYS A 24 -8.37 -35.93 9.58
C LYS A 24 -7.57 -35.50 10.82
N ARG A 25 -8.19 -35.42 12.01
CA ARG A 25 -7.58 -34.96 13.28
C ARG A 25 -7.01 -33.52 13.23
N LEU A 26 -7.54 -32.68 12.35
CA LEU A 26 -7.21 -31.25 12.27
C LEU A 26 -8.15 -30.42 13.16
N LEU A 27 -7.65 -29.28 13.66
CA LEU A 27 -8.46 -28.34 14.45
C LEU A 27 -9.62 -27.77 13.62
N PRO A 28 -10.89 -27.82 14.05
CA PRO A 28 -12.00 -27.23 13.31
C PRO A 28 -11.94 -25.69 13.34
N ALA A 29 -12.27 -25.05 12.23
CA ALA A 29 -12.46 -23.60 12.13
C ALA A 29 -13.92 -23.27 12.49
N ASN A 30 -14.28 -23.37 13.77
CA ASN A 30 -15.66 -23.27 14.25
C ASN A 30 -15.95 -22.07 15.16
N SER A 31 -15.05 -21.10 15.23
CA SER A 31 -15.25 -19.85 15.95
C SER A 31 -14.87 -18.67 15.05
N ILE A 32 -15.58 -17.55 15.19
CA ILE A 32 -15.26 -16.30 14.50
C ILE A 32 -14.70 -15.33 15.54
N LEU A 33 -13.43 -14.96 15.38
CA LEU A 33 -12.79 -13.95 16.21
C LEU A 33 -13.01 -12.58 15.56
N THR A 34 -13.90 -11.78 16.14
CA THR A 34 -14.12 -10.39 15.72
C THR A 34 -13.20 -9.45 16.49
N ARG A 35 -12.60 -8.48 15.82
CA ARG A 35 -11.77 -7.43 16.41
C ARG A 35 -12.01 -6.09 15.72
N GLU A 36 -11.67 -5.00 16.40
CA GLU A 36 -11.56 -3.64 15.83
C GLU A 36 -12.82 -3.21 15.03
N PRO A 37 -13.97 -3.00 15.70
CA PRO A 37 -15.17 -2.55 15.01
C PRO A 37 -14.94 -1.17 14.38
N GLY A 38 -15.14 -1.07 13.07
CA GLY A 38 -15.11 0.19 12.33
C GLY A 38 -16.53 0.63 11.97
N GLN A 39 -16.83 1.92 12.15
CA GLN A 39 -18.07 2.53 11.69
C GLN A 39 -17.77 3.53 10.57
N VAL A 40 -18.40 3.33 9.42
CA VAL A 40 -18.31 4.29 8.31
C VAL A 40 -19.24 5.46 8.64
N HIS A 41 -18.65 6.62 8.93
CA HIS A 41 -19.39 7.89 9.02
C HIS A 41 -19.36 8.57 7.64
N ALA A 42 -18.81 9.78 7.57
CA ALA A 42 -18.48 10.46 6.33
C ALA A 42 -16.95 10.61 6.27
N PHE A 43 -16.35 10.11 5.19
CA PHE A 43 -14.96 10.39 4.88
C PHE A 43 -14.89 11.57 3.91
N PRO A 44 -13.95 12.51 4.09
CA PRO A 44 -13.76 13.58 3.13
C PRO A 44 -13.31 12.99 1.79
N ILE A 45 -13.97 13.41 0.71
CA ILE A 45 -13.53 13.09 -0.64
C ILE A 45 -12.23 13.83 -0.92
N LEU A 46 -11.20 13.10 -1.36
CA LEU A 46 -9.92 13.68 -1.73
C LEU A 46 -10.11 14.65 -2.90
N LYS A 47 -9.54 15.84 -2.73
CA LYS A 47 -9.52 16.90 -3.73
C LYS A 47 -8.09 17.35 -3.95
N ARG A 48 -7.84 18.04 -5.05
CA ARG A 48 -6.58 18.78 -5.22
C ARG A 48 -6.49 19.85 -4.12
N PRO A 49 -5.29 20.30 -3.71
CA PRO A 49 -5.16 21.40 -2.74
C PRO A 49 -5.90 22.67 -3.14
N SER A 50 -6.10 22.91 -4.45
CA SER A 50 -6.92 24.00 -4.97
C SER A 50 -8.43 23.87 -4.68
N GLY A 51 -8.89 22.77 -4.10
CA GLY A 51 -10.31 22.44 -3.90
C GLY A 51 -11.00 21.86 -5.14
N LEU A 52 -10.31 21.78 -6.29
CA LEU A 52 -10.84 21.15 -7.50
C LEU A 52 -10.93 19.63 -7.36
N GLY A 53 -11.83 19.02 -8.13
CA GLY A 53 -12.00 17.57 -8.19
C GLY A 53 -10.70 16.83 -8.53
N LEU A 54 -10.59 15.62 -8.00
CA LEU A 54 -9.48 14.71 -8.25
C LEU A 54 -9.98 13.53 -9.08
N SER A 55 -9.45 13.36 -10.28
CA SER A 55 -9.53 12.07 -10.99
C SER A 55 -8.36 11.23 -10.51
N GLY A 56 -8.64 10.30 -9.60
CA GLY A 56 -7.63 9.49 -8.93
C GLY A 56 -8.00 8.01 -8.91
N ILE A 57 -7.02 7.14 -9.14
CA ILE A 57 -7.18 5.69 -9.01
C ILE A 57 -6.07 5.07 -8.15
N CYS A 58 -6.44 4.12 -7.30
CA CYS A 58 -5.51 3.34 -6.48
C CYS A 58 -5.30 1.94 -7.07
N VAL A 59 -4.05 1.59 -7.35
CA VAL A 59 -3.61 0.26 -7.80
C VAL A 59 -3.08 -0.49 -6.58
N THR A 60 -3.83 -1.45 -6.06
CA THR A 60 -3.49 -2.17 -4.82
C THR A 60 -4.02 -3.60 -4.81
N GLY A 61 -3.26 -4.49 -4.17
CA GLY A 61 -3.74 -5.83 -3.79
C GLY A 61 -4.34 -5.88 -2.39
N ASP A 62 -4.02 -4.88 -1.55
CA ASP A 62 -4.35 -4.84 -0.13
C ASP A 62 -5.78 -4.31 0.06
N ASP A 63 -6.62 -5.08 0.77
CA ASP A 63 -8.04 -4.76 0.94
C ASP A 63 -8.28 -3.55 1.87
N THR A 64 -7.36 -3.28 2.80
CA THR A 64 -7.45 -2.11 3.68
C THR A 64 -7.23 -0.84 2.86
N ILE A 65 -6.16 -0.82 2.05
CA ILE A 65 -5.86 0.32 1.16
C ILE A 65 -6.96 0.49 0.11
N LEU A 66 -7.51 -0.61 -0.41
CA LEU A 66 -8.65 -0.58 -1.34
C LEU A 66 -9.88 0.05 -0.67
N GLY A 67 -10.18 -0.30 0.58
CA GLY A 67 -11.26 0.31 1.36
C GLY A 67 -11.04 1.81 1.56
N ILE A 68 -9.84 2.23 1.96
CA ILE A 68 -9.48 3.64 2.15
C ILE A 68 -9.64 4.43 0.85
N ALA A 69 -9.15 3.90 -0.27
CA ALA A 69 -9.29 4.55 -1.58
C ALA A 69 -10.77 4.78 -1.95
N LYS A 70 -11.62 3.76 -1.78
CA LYS A 70 -13.06 3.88 -2.06
C LYS A 70 -13.74 4.93 -1.19
N VAL A 71 -13.53 4.90 0.13
CA VAL A 71 -14.20 5.83 1.04
C VAL A 71 -13.70 7.27 0.89
N THR A 72 -12.50 7.46 0.34
CA THR A 72 -11.94 8.78 0.04
C THR A 72 -12.21 9.25 -1.39
N GLY A 73 -13.01 8.50 -2.17
CA GLY A 73 -13.48 8.90 -3.50
C GLY A 73 -12.48 8.67 -4.64
N MET A 74 -11.50 7.80 -4.46
CA MET A 74 -10.66 7.30 -5.55
C MET A 74 -11.27 6.04 -6.16
N ASP A 75 -11.10 5.88 -7.47
CA ASP A 75 -11.35 4.60 -8.12
C ASP A 75 -10.30 3.57 -7.65
N VAL A 76 -10.59 2.28 -7.86
CA VAL A 76 -9.66 1.20 -7.46
C VAL A 76 -9.41 0.23 -8.61
N CYS A 77 -8.17 -0.24 -8.70
CA CYS A 77 -7.76 -1.31 -9.59
C CYS A 77 -7.07 -2.41 -8.76
N LYS A 78 -7.66 -3.61 -8.77
CA LYS A 78 -7.12 -4.83 -8.16
C LYS A 78 -7.27 -5.96 -9.16
N THR A 79 -6.18 -6.71 -9.39
CA THR A 79 -6.18 -7.91 -10.24
C THR A 79 -5.70 -9.12 -9.43
N PRO A 80 -5.96 -10.36 -9.88
CA PRO A 80 -5.53 -11.57 -9.16
C PRO A 80 -4.01 -11.65 -8.90
N GLU A 81 -3.20 -11.06 -9.77
CA GLU A 81 -1.73 -11.01 -9.67
C GLU A 81 -1.23 -10.02 -8.60
N MET A 82 -2.12 -9.17 -8.07
CA MET A 82 -1.82 -8.23 -6.98
C MET A 82 -2.15 -8.88 -5.63
N THR A 83 -1.28 -9.78 -5.18
CA THR A 83 -1.49 -10.63 -3.98
C THR A 83 -1.33 -9.91 -2.64
N ALA A 84 -0.87 -8.65 -2.65
CA ALA A 84 -0.45 -7.93 -1.44
C ALA A 84 0.64 -8.64 -0.62
N ASN A 85 1.45 -9.48 -1.25
CA ASN A 85 2.51 -10.25 -0.61
C ASN A 85 3.79 -10.24 -1.47
N LEU A 86 4.85 -10.95 -1.06
CA LEU A 86 6.15 -11.00 -1.73
C LEU A 86 6.08 -11.62 -3.14
N ASP A 87 5.05 -12.40 -3.43
CA ASP A 87 4.75 -13.01 -4.73
C ASP A 87 3.92 -12.11 -5.66
N THR A 88 3.59 -10.88 -5.25
CA THR A 88 2.84 -9.94 -6.09
C THR A 88 3.59 -9.66 -7.40
N ASP A 89 2.84 -9.58 -8.50
CA ASP A 89 3.40 -9.21 -9.80
C ASP A 89 3.61 -7.69 -9.88
N LEU A 90 4.85 -7.27 -9.59
CA LEU A 90 5.27 -5.86 -9.69
C LEU A 90 5.24 -5.37 -11.14
N ASN A 91 5.66 -6.19 -12.10
CA ASN A 91 5.67 -5.81 -13.51
C ASN A 91 4.25 -5.48 -13.98
N LYS A 92 3.27 -6.31 -13.62
CA LYS A 92 1.87 -6.09 -13.94
C LYS A 92 1.31 -4.82 -13.33
N LYS A 93 1.69 -4.50 -12.09
CA LYS A 93 1.33 -3.22 -11.44
C LYS A 93 1.84 -2.03 -12.25
N PHE A 94 3.13 -2.01 -12.63
CA PHE A 94 3.69 -0.93 -13.44
C PHE A 94 3.07 -0.85 -14.84
N GLU A 95 2.79 -1.97 -15.49
CA GLU A 95 2.10 -2.01 -16.80
C GLU A 95 0.70 -1.37 -16.72
N ILE A 96 -0.07 -1.73 -15.70
CA ILE A 96 -1.41 -1.19 -15.46
C ILE A 96 -1.34 0.29 -15.11
N THR A 97 -0.42 0.69 -14.22
CA THR A 97 -0.20 2.11 -13.89
C THR A 97 0.13 2.94 -15.11
N ALA A 98 0.95 2.43 -16.04
CA ALA A 98 1.25 3.13 -17.29
C ALA A 98 -0.01 3.38 -18.15
N LYS A 99 -0.96 2.44 -18.17
CA LYS A 99 -2.24 2.61 -18.88
C LYS A 99 -3.15 3.61 -18.16
N LEU A 100 -3.23 3.51 -16.84
CA LEU A 100 -4.10 4.35 -16.01
C LEU A 100 -3.63 5.81 -15.95
N LEU A 101 -2.33 6.08 -16.00
CA LEU A 101 -1.79 7.44 -16.07
C LEU A 101 -2.23 8.21 -17.32
N LYS A 102 -2.74 7.53 -18.36
CA LYS A 102 -3.33 8.17 -19.56
C LYS A 102 -4.79 8.58 -19.36
N GLN A 103 -5.46 8.04 -18.34
CA GLN A 103 -6.89 8.20 -18.10
C GLN A 103 -7.18 9.00 -16.82
N TYR A 104 -6.28 8.93 -15.84
CA TYR A 104 -6.44 9.55 -14.52
C TYR A 104 -5.41 10.66 -14.30
N GLY A 105 -5.83 11.68 -13.54
CA GLY A 105 -4.94 12.77 -13.15
C GLY A 105 -3.92 12.36 -12.08
N VAL A 106 -4.24 11.37 -11.25
CA VAL A 106 -3.33 10.77 -10.25
C VAL A 106 -3.52 9.26 -10.21
N VAL A 107 -2.42 8.53 -10.16
CA VAL A 107 -2.40 7.09 -9.87
C VAL A 107 -1.60 6.87 -8.59
N VAL A 108 -2.21 6.25 -7.58
CA VAL A 108 -1.53 5.80 -6.37
C VAL A 108 -1.25 4.31 -6.52
N MET A 109 0.02 3.92 -6.65
CA MET A 109 0.41 2.51 -6.63
C MET A 109 0.86 2.12 -5.22
N HIS A 110 0.18 1.14 -4.63
CA HIS A 110 0.54 0.61 -3.32
C HIS A 110 1.27 -0.74 -3.45
N ILE A 111 2.34 -0.90 -2.66
CA ILE A 111 3.20 -2.09 -2.67
C ILE A 111 3.40 -2.55 -1.21
N LYS A 112 2.89 -3.75 -0.89
CA LYS A 112 2.84 -4.28 0.49
C LYS A 112 4.03 -5.18 0.88
N GLY A 113 4.72 -5.80 -0.09
CA GLY A 113 5.68 -6.87 0.16
C GLY A 113 6.81 -6.53 1.13
N CYS A 114 7.33 -5.30 1.12
CA CYS A 114 8.36 -4.84 2.06
C CYS A 114 7.93 -4.93 3.52
N ASP A 115 6.67 -4.61 3.81
CA ASP A 115 6.11 -4.64 5.16
C ASP A 115 5.93 -6.08 5.66
N ILE A 116 5.48 -6.98 4.77
CA ILE A 116 5.38 -8.43 5.07
C ILE A 116 6.75 -9.02 5.43
N ALA A 117 7.80 -8.72 4.66
CA ALA A 117 9.15 -9.17 4.99
C ALA A 117 9.63 -8.60 6.33
N ALA A 118 9.35 -7.32 6.61
CA ALA A 118 9.73 -6.68 7.85
C ALA A 118 9.04 -7.31 9.07
N HIS A 119 7.72 -7.54 9.03
CA HIS A 119 6.98 -8.23 10.08
C HIS A 119 7.50 -9.66 10.35
N ASN A 120 7.94 -10.36 9.30
CA ASN A 120 8.54 -11.68 9.40
C ASN A 120 10.00 -11.67 9.88
N LYS A 121 10.53 -10.49 10.25
CA LYS A 121 11.91 -10.28 10.69
C LYS A 121 12.97 -10.69 9.66
N ASP A 122 12.63 -10.56 8.37
CA ASP A 122 13.46 -10.99 7.26
C ASP A 122 14.00 -9.76 6.51
N ALA A 123 15.12 -9.23 7.01
CA ALA A 123 15.76 -8.04 6.43
C ALA A 123 16.28 -8.27 5.01
N GLU A 124 16.80 -9.47 4.72
CA GLU A 124 17.27 -9.83 3.38
C GLU A 124 16.13 -9.86 2.37
N LYS A 125 15.01 -10.52 2.68
CA LYS A 125 13.85 -10.48 1.77
C LYS A 125 13.28 -9.07 1.58
N LYS A 126 13.33 -8.22 2.62
CA LYS A 126 12.91 -6.82 2.49
C LYS A 126 13.80 -6.07 1.50
N LYS A 127 15.12 -6.24 1.60
CA LYS A 127 16.13 -5.67 0.69
C LYS A 127 15.93 -6.18 -0.74
N ASP A 128 15.86 -7.50 -0.94
CA ASP A 128 15.67 -8.12 -2.25
C ASP A 128 14.35 -7.65 -2.91
N PHE A 129 13.29 -7.47 -2.12
CA PHE A 129 12.02 -6.96 -2.62
C PHE A 129 12.10 -5.46 -2.99
N LEU A 130 12.85 -4.64 -2.26
CA LEU A 130 13.13 -3.25 -2.64
C LEU A 130 13.89 -3.17 -3.97
N GLU A 131 14.89 -4.03 -4.18
CA GLU A 131 15.65 -4.10 -5.44
C GLU A 131 14.77 -4.51 -6.64
N ARG A 132 13.79 -5.40 -6.41
CA ARG A 132 12.76 -5.74 -7.42
C ARG A 132 11.87 -4.55 -7.75
N ILE A 133 11.45 -3.75 -6.75
CA ILE A 133 10.69 -2.52 -6.98
C ILE A 133 11.53 -1.54 -7.81
N ASP A 134 12.80 -1.33 -7.43
CA ASP A 134 13.71 -0.42 -8.13
C ASP A 134 13.91 -0.83 -9.60
N THR A 135 14.12 -2.12 -9.86
CA THR A 135 14.26 -2.67 -11.21
C THR A 135 13.03 -2.38 -12.07
N GLU A 136 11.82 -2.65 -11.56
CA GLU A 136 10.58 -2.42 -12.31
C GLU A 136 10.26 -0.94 -12.47
N LEU A 137 10.56 -0.11 -11.46
CA LEU A 137 10.47 1.34 -11.54
C LEU A 137 11.39 1.89 -12.63
N GLY A 138 12.65 1.45 -12.67
CA GLY A 138 13.62 1.83 -13.70
C GLY A 138 13.14 1.45 -15.10
N ARG A 139 12.61 0.23 -15.27
CA ARG A 139 12.00 -0.22 -16.54
C ARG A 139 10.80 0.63 -16.95
N PHE A 140 9.95 0.98 -15.98
CA PHE A 140 8.79 1.84 -16.21
C PHE A 140 9.23 3.24 -16.65
N LEU A 141 10.14 3.88 -15.91
CA LEU A 141 10.65 5.22 -16.21
C LEU A 141 11.38 5.28 -17.55
N GLY A 142 12.20 4.28 -17.87
CA GLY A 142 12.91 4.21 -19.14
C GLY A 142 12.00 4.07 -20.38
N LYS A 143 10.76 3.62 -20.19
CA LYS A 143 9.76 3.47 -21.26
C LYS A 143 8.72 4.60 -21.29
N TRP A 144 8.62 5.42 -20.23
CA TRP A 144 7.57 6.42 -20.12
C TRP A 144 7.85 7.63 -21.04
N PRO A 145 7.01 7.90 -22.07
CA PRO A 145 7.31 8.92 -23.07
C PRO A 145 6.85 10.33 -22.69
N GLY A 146 6.08 10.46 -21.60
CA GLY A 146 5.37 11.68 -21.24
C GLY A 146 6.01 12.45 -20.08
N LYS A 147 5.47 13.63 -19.82
CA LYS A 147 5.71 14.33 -18.55
C LYS A 147 5.16 13.48 -17.41
N LEU A 148 5.95 13.26 -16.39
CA LEU A 148 5.56 12.54 -15.18
C LEU A 148 6.01 13.34 -13.97
N ARG A 149 5.13 13.54 -13.00
CA ARG A 149 5.51 13.94 -11.65
C ARG A 149 5.29 12.73 -10.75
N LEU A 150 6.33 12.35 -10.02
CA LEU A 150 6.39 11.12 -9.23
C LEU A 150 6.66 11.46 -7.77
N CYS A 151 5.99 10.72 -6.88
CA CYS A 151 6.29 10.69 -5.46
C CYS A 151 6.59 9.26 -5.04
N ILE A 152 7.66 9.04 -4.28
CA ILE A 152 7.99 7.75 -3.67
C ILE A 152 8.18 7.97 -2.16
N THR A 153 7.46 7.18 -1.36
CA THR A 153 7.59 7.14 0.10
C THR A 153 6.94 5.86 0.63
N ALA A 154 6.97 5.69 1.95
CA ALA A 154 6.19 4.69 2.67
C ALA A 154 5.11 5.39 3.51
N ASP A 155 4.06 4.67 3.87
CA ASP A 155 3.04 5.13 4.82
C ASP A 155 3.54 5.09 6.27
N HIS A 156 4.41 4.14 6.59
CA HIS A 156 5.08 4.03 7.89
C HIS A 156 6.41 3.27 7.82
N THR A 157 7.15 3.27 8.94
CA THR A 157 8.33 2.44 9.14
C THR A 157 7.93 1.10 9.76
N THR A 158 8.51 0.00 9.28
CA THR A 158 8.43 -1.32 9.92
C THR A 158 9.83 -1.86 10.14
N TRP A 159 10.20 -2.04 11.40
CA TRP A 159 11.56 -2.42 11.80
C TRP A 159 11.75 -3.92 11.71
N SER A 160 12.56 -4.38 10.77
CA SER A 160 12.79 -5.81 10.53
C SER A 160 13.44 -6.55 11.71
N LYS A 161 14.02 -5.86 12.71
CA LYS A 161 14.55 -6.53 13.90
C LYS A 161 13.43 -7.07 14.78
N GLU A 162 12.41 -6.25 15.02
CA GLU A 162 11.34 -6.57 15.97
C GLU A 162 10.03 -6.97 15.27
N GLY A 163 9.91 -6.70 13.96
CA GLY A 163 8.73 -7.04 13.18
C GLY A 163 7.51 -6.19 13.55
N VAL A 164 7.73 -4.95 14.00
CA VAL A 164 6.68 -4.02 14.42
C VAL A 164 6.82 -2.70 13.70
N HIS A 165 5.71 -1.97 13.62
CA HIS A 165 5.72 -0.59 13.15
C HIS A 165 6.45 0.29 14.17
N THR A 166 7.18 1.28 13.68
CA THR A 166 7.84 2.30 14.50
C THR A 166 7.51 3.70 14.01
N ASP A 167 7.69 4.69 14.87
CA ASP A 167 7.41 6.10 14.58
C ASP A 167 8.60 6.83 13.92
N ASP A 168 9.59 6.07 13.44
CA ASP A 168 10.71 6.62 12.70
C ASP A 168 10.21 7.29 11.41
N PRO A 169 10.76 8.47 11.05
CA PRO A 169 10.36 9.16 9.83
C PRO A 169 10.72 8.34 8.59
N VAL A 170 9.83 8.36 7.60
CA VAL A 170 10.02 7.69 6.31
C VAL A 170 10.66 8.65 5.28
N PRO A 171 11.52 8.16 4.37
CA PRO A 171 12.09 8.98 3.31
C PRO A 171 11.01 9.35 2.27
N VAL A 172 11.12 10.56 1.71
CA VAL A 172 10.20 11.06 0.66
C VAL A 172 11.04 11.57 -0.52
N LEU A 173 10.69 11.12 -1.72
CA LEU A 173 11.23 11.62 -2.99
C LEU A 173 10.09 12.26 -3.80
N LEU A 174 10.29 13.51 -4.23
CA LEU A 174 9.51 14.14 -5.30
C LEU A 174 10.42 14.27 -6.52
N HIS A 175 9.95 13.84 -7.69
CA HIS A 175 10.74 13.83 -8.92
C HIS A 175 9.90 14.15 -10.16
N GLY A 176 10.56 14.63 -11.22
CA GLY A 176 9.97 14.78 -12.54
C GLY A 176 9.43 16.17 -12.85
N HIS A 177 8.33 16.25 -13.60
CA HIS A 177 7.83 17.50 -14.16
C HIS A 177 7.51 18.54 -13.09
N GLY A 178 8.06 19.74 -13.26
CA GLY A 178 7.86 20.86 -12.34
C GLY A 178 8.51 20.68 -10.97
N ILE A 179 9.48 19.77 -10.82
CA ILE A 179 10.26 19.60 -9.58
C ILE A 179 11.70 20.08 -9.82
N ARG A 180 12.21 20.93 -8.92
CA ARG A 180 13.62 21.32 -8.89
C ARG A 180 14.41 20.31 -8.07
N ALA A 181 15.42 19.69 -8.67
CA ALA A 181 16.30 18.76 -7.96
C ALA A 181 17.19 19.49 -6.95
N ASP A 182 17.43 18.82 -5.81
CA ASP A 182 18.46 19.21 -4.85
C ASP A 182 19.76 18.44 -5.10
N SER A 183 20.70 18.46 -4.14
CA SER A 183 22.00 17.81 -4.27
C SER A 183 21.98 16.31 -3.99
N ILE A 184 20.87 15.73 -3.52
CA ILE A 184 20.80 14.34 -3.09
C ILE A 184 20.79 13.40 -4.31
N LYS A 185 21.57 12.32 -4.22
CA LYS A 185 21.77 11.36 -5.33
C LYS A 185 21.28 9.95 -5.05
N GLU A 186 20.96 9.65 -3.81
CA GLU A 186 20.52 8.32 -3.39
C GLU A 186 19.26 8.44 -2.52
N PHE A 187 18.39 7.43 -2.61
CA PHE A 187 17.16 7.37 -1.83
C PHE A 187 17.31 6.37 -0.68
N ASN A 188 17.61 6.89 0.51
CA ASN A 188 17.66 6.14 1.77
C ASN A 188 17.41 7.09 2.95
N GLU A 189 17.24 6.52 4.14
CA GLU A 189 16.91 7.25 5.37
C GLU A 189 17.98 8.29 5.74
N ILE A 190 19.25 7.99 5.49
CA ILE A 190 20.38 8.88 5.84
C ILE A 190 20.44 10.09 4.90
N GLN A 191 20.24 9.86 3.60
CA GLN A 191 20.33 10.91 2.59
C GLN A 191 19.07 11.80 2.59
N ALA A 192 17.89 11.23 2.85
CA ALA A 192 16.63 11.97 2.95
C ALA A 192 16.67 13.07 4.03
N LEU A 193 17.42 12.87 5.12
CA LEU A 193 17.61 13.89 6.17
C LEU A 193 18.29 15.18 5.66
N LYS A 194 19.03 15.10 4.55
CA LYS A 194 19.78 16.22 3.96
C LYS A 194 19.04 16.87 2.79
N GLY A 195 17.88 16.33 2.39
CA GLY A 195 17.09 16.82 1.27
C GLY A 195 16.36 18.14 1.57
N GLN A 196 16.09 18.92 0.53
CA GLN A 196 15.48 20.26 0.66
C GLN A 196 14.00 20.23 1.07
N LEU A 197 13.32 19.08 0.98
CA LEU A 197 11.93 18.93 1.46
C LEU A 197 11.82 19.11 2.98
N GLY A 198 12.90 18.86 3.71
CA GLY A 198 12.96 18.86 5.17
C GLY A 198 12.05 17.80 5.80
N ARG A 199 11.97 17.81 7.13
CA ARG A 199 11.03 16.96 7.88
C ARG A 199 9.65 17.62 7.96
N PHE A 200 8.61 16.90 7.57
CA PHE A 200 7.23 17.38 7.64
C PHE A 200 6.25 16.26 8.02
N ARG A 201 5.03 16.63 8.39
CA ARG A 201 3.95 15.68 8.69
C ARG A 201 3.39 15.10 7.39
N MET A 202 3.22 13.78 7.30
CA MET A 202 2.85 13.08 6.06
C MET A 202 1.60 13.66 5.36
N TYR A 203 0.60 14.15 6.10
CA TYR A 203 -0.59 14.77 5.49
C TYR A 203 -0.27 15.99 4.60
N LYS A 204 0.87 16.67 4.81
CA LYS A 204 1.34 17.79 3.97
C LYS A 204 2.00 17.34 2.66
N LEU A 205 2.23 16.04 2.46
CA LEU A 205 2.82 15.51 1.23
C LEU A 205 1.94 15.86 0.02
N TRP A 206 0.63 15.80 0.19
CA TRP A 206 -0.32 16.09 -0.88
C TRP A 206 -0.18 17.53 -1.40
N GLU A 207 -0.06 18.51 -0.51
CA GLU A 207 0.20 19.91 -0.89
C GLU A 207 1.53 20.05 -1.64
N LYS A 208 2.59 19.39 -1.15
CA LYS A 208 3.91 19.43 -1.78
C LYS A 208 3.95 18.75 -3.15
N PHE A 209 3.18 17.69 -3.35
CA PHE A 209 3.08 16.99 -4.63
C PHE A 209 2.39 17.84 -5.71
N PHE A 210 1.42 18.66 -5.31
CA PHE A 210 0.67 19.53 -6.23
C PHE A 210 1.21 20.96 -6.35
N ALA A 211 2.27 21.29 -5.61
CA ALA A 211 2.93 22.59 -5.67
C ALA A 211 3.59 22.89 -7.02
#